data_AF-A0A1Q7JA34-F1
#
_entry.id   AF-A0A1Q7JA34-F1
#
_cell.length_a   1.000
_cell.length_b   1.000
_cell.length_c   1.000
_cell.angle_alpha   90.00
_cell.angle_beta   90.00
_cell.angle_gamma   90.00
#
_symmetry.space_group_name_H-M   'P 1'
#
loop_
_entity.id
_entity.type
_entity.pdbx_description
1 polymer ?
#
loop_
_entity_poly.entity_id
_entity_poly.type
_entity_poly.pdbx_seq_one_letter_code
_entity_poly.pdbx_strand_id
1 'polypeptide(L)'
;MDASELARTLASLEAGELRAHKAAAVLSALPPREAVAILGELIRRADRRSDPEAAALEGLLRAVRDLLDEPTVDALHAAAGEHLEVQALFARTQPARNFDHDREEWIDREMRARTLGERRSLARTRDRDLLSRLATDQDPTVVKHVLQNPLCTEREVLTAASRRPQRQEVLEEIFLSRRWSSNRRVRRALALNPYS
;
A
#
# COMPACT_ATOMS: atom_id res chain seq x y z
N MET A 1 -4.00 -4.67 26.11
CA MET A 1 -3.39 -5.41 24.99
C MET A 1 -2.25 -4.58 24.46
N ASP A 2 -1.04 -5.13 24.37
CA ASP A 2 0.11 -4.40 23.82
C ASP A 2 0.28 -4.63 22.31
N ALA A 3 1.19 -3.88 21.67
CA ALA A 3 1.45 -3.99 20.24
C ALA A 3 1.98 -5.36 19.80
N SER A 4 2.77 -6.05 20.63
CA SER A 4 3.30 -7.38 20.29
C SER A 4 2.20 -8.44 20.33
N GLU A 5 1.35 -8.36 21.35
CA GLU A 5 0.19 -9.23 21.51
C GLU A 5 -0.76 -9.06 20.33
N LEU A 6 -1.10 -7.82 19.97
CA LEU A 6 -1.94 -7.54 18.80
C LEU A 6 -1.30 -8.06 17.51
N ALA A 7 0.01 -7.84 17.30
CA ALA A 7 0.70 -8.34 16.10
C ALA A 7 0.57 -9.87 15.97
N ARG A 8 0.84 -10.61 17.05
CA ARG A 8 0.74 -12.08 17.06
C ARG A 8 -0.68 -12.55 16.81
N THR A 9 -1.68 -11.92 17.46
CA THR A 9 -3.08 -12.25 17.23
C THR A 9 -3.49 -12.02 15.79
N LEU A 10 -3.15 -10.87 15.21
CA LEU A 10 -3.49 -10.54 13.83
C LEU A 10 -2.76 -11.45 12.82
N ALA A 11 -1.48 -11.74 13.05
CA ALA A 11 -0.71 -12.61 12.17
C ALA A 11 -1.18 -14.07 12.19
N SER A 12 -1.75 -14.54 13.31
CA SER A 12 -2.33 -15.89 13.40
C SER A 12 -3.59 -16.09 12.54
N LEU A 13 -4.18 -15.01 12.02
CA LEU A 13 -5.33 -15.09 11.12
C LEU A 13 -4.84 -15.26 9.69
N GLU A 14 -5.17 -16.39 9.07
CA GLU A 14 -4.73 -16.75 7.71
C GLU A 14 -5.32 -15.81 6.64
N ALA A 15 -6.57 -15.37 6.81
CA ALA A 15 -7.25 -14.49 5.86
C ALA A 15 -7.05 -13.00 6.21
N GLY A 16 -6.53 -12.22 5.25
CA GLY A 16 -6.34 -10.77 5.42
C GLY A 16 -7.62 -10.00 5.75
N GLU A 17 -8.79 -10.50 5.32
CA GLU A 17 -10.09 -9.90 5.68
C GLU A 17 -10.45 -10.12 7.14
N LEU A 18 -10.25 -11.34 7.67
CA LEU A 18 -10.45 -11.61 9.10
C LEU A 18 -9.50 -10.77 9.95
N ARG A 19 -8.26 -10.60 9.47
CA ARG A 19 -7.26 -9.74 10.10
C ARG A 19 -7.73 -8.29 10.15
N ALA A 20 -8.24 -7.75 9.04
CA ALA A 20 -8.76 -6.39 9.00
C ALA A 20 -9.97 -6.19 9.91
N HIS A 21 -10.94 -7.11 9.93
CA HIS A 21 -12.09 -7.01 10.83
C HIS A 21 -11.69 -7.09 12.30
N LYS A 22 -10.76 -7.99 12.65
CA LYS A 22 -10.23 -8.07 14.02
C LYS A 22 -9.48 -6.80 14.40
N ALA A 23 -8.68 -6.26 13.49
CA ALA A 23 -7.97 -4.99 13.69
C ALA A 23 -8.95 -3.83 13.91
N ALA A 24 -10.00 -3.71 13.09
CA ALA A 24 -11.04 -2.70 13.23
C ALA A 24 -11.73 -2.80 14.59
N ALA A 25 -12.17 -4.01 14.97
CA ALA A 25 -12.81 -4.26 16.25
C ALA A 25 -11.92 -3.88 17.45
N VAL A 26 -10.61 -4.15 17.36
CA VAL A 26 -9.66 -3.76 18.43
C VAL A 26 -9.48 -2.24 18.47
N LEU A 27 -9.28 -1.59 17.31
CA LEU A 27 -9.07 -0.13 17.25
C LEU A 27 -10.30 0.65 17.75
N SER A 28 -11.51 0.21 17.42
CA SER A 28 -12.75 0.84 17.87
C SER A 28 -13.06 0.62 19.35
N ALA A 29 -12.54 -0.45 19.96
CA ALA A 29 -12.78 -0.76 21.38
C ALA A 29 -11.78 -0.07 22.32
N LEU A 30 -10.63 0.37 21.82
CA LEU A 30 -9.58 1.00 22.62
C LEU A 30 -9.78 2.51 22.75
N PRO A 31 -9.32 3.13 23.87
CA PRO A 31 -9.19 4.58 23.93
C PRO A 31 -8.32 5.10 22.77
N PRO A 32 -8.69 6.21 22.09
CA PRO A 32 -8.00 6.66 20.88
C PRO A 32 -6.48 6.85 21.05
N ARG A 33 -6.04 7.37 22.20
CA ARG A 33 -4.61 7.55 22.51
C ARG A 33 -3.85 6.22 22.60
N GLU A 34 -4.48 5.19 23.15
CA GLU A 34 -3.87 3.85 23.25
C GLU A 34 -3.81 3.17 21.88
N ALA A 35 -4.89 3.28 21.09
CA ALA A 35 -4.92 2.78 19.72
C ALA A 35 -3.82 3.42 18.84
N VAL A 36 -3.67 4.75 18.93
CA VAL A 36 -2.59 5.49 18.26
C VAL A 36 -1.20 5.02 18.69
N ALA A 37 -0.97 4.82 20.00
CA ALA A 37 0.32 4.35 20.50
C ALA A 37 0.65 2.95 19.97
N ILE A 38 -0.35 2.05 19.89
CA ILE A 38 -0.20 0.72 19.33
C ILE A 38 0.08 0.78 17.82
N LEU A 39 -0.66 1.61 17.06
CA LEU A 39 -0.42 1.81 15.63
C LEU A 39 1.00 2.31 15.37
N GLY A 40 1.44 3.33 16.10
CA GLY A 40 2.79 3.88 15.96
C GLY A 40 3.88 2.85 16.26
N GLU A 41 3.69 2.03 17.30
CA GLU A 41 4.65 0.97 17.63
C GLU A 41 4.69 -0.14 16.57
N LEU A 42 3.52 -0.54 16.03
CA LEU A 42 3.45 -1.55 14.98
C LEU A 42 4.08 -1.07 13.67
N ILE A 43 3.83 0.17 13.27
CA ILE A 43 4.47 0.79 12.09
C ILE A 43 5.99 0.73 12.21
N ARG A 44 6.54 1.09 13.39
CA ARG A 44 7.98 1.05 13.65
C ARG A 44 8.55 -0.37 13.69
N ARG A 45 7.82 -1.34 14.22
CA ARG A 45 8.28 -2.74 14.33
C ARG A 45 8.23 -3.50 13.02
N ALA A 46 7.18 -3.30 12.22
CA ALA A 46 7.06 -3.94 10.91
C ALA A 46 8.20 -3.56 9.96
N ASP A 47 8.88 -2.44 10.19
CA ASP A 47 10.10 -2.06 9.45
C ASP A 47 11.33 -2.89 9.83
N ARG A 48 11.36 -3.42 11.06
CA ARG A 48 12.54 -4.11 11.63
C ARG A 48 12.45 -5.63 11.59
N ARG A 49 11.23 -6.21 11.49
CA ARG A 49 10.98 -7.66 11.50
C ARG A 49 10.02 -8.06 10.38
N SER A 50 10.31 -9.19 9.73
CA SER A 50 9.42 -9.81 8.75
C SER A 50 8.67 -10.98 9.38
N ASP A 51 7.33 -10.97 9.27
CA ASP A 51 6.40 -12.09 9.52
C ASP A 51 6.40 -12.60 10.97
N PRO A 52 5.76 -11.92 11.95
CA PRO A 52 4.32 -11.58 11.97
C PRO A 52 3.91 -10.09 11.86
N GLU A 53 4.79 -9.13 12.14
CA GLU A 53 4.40 -7.71 12.27
C GLU A 53 3.97 -7.07 10.95
N ALA A 54 4.57 -7.49 9.83
CA ALA A 54 4.19 -7.02 8.50
C ALA A 54 2.76 -7.46 8.10
N ALA A 55 2.38 -8.69 8.47
CA ALA A 55 1.02 -9.20 8.25
C ALA A 55 0.00 -8.43 9.11
N ALA A 56 0.34 -8.17 10.37
CA ALA A 56 -0.49 -7.35 11.26
C ALA A 56 -0.68 -5.93 10.73
N LEU A 57 0.39 -5.29 10.25
CA LEU A 57 0.32 -3.96 9.64
C LEU A 57 -0.57 -3.94 8.40
N GLU A 58 -0.48 -4.94 7.51
CA GLU A 58 -1.37 -5.05 6.34
C GLU A 58 -2.85 -5.07 6.76
N GLY A 59 -3.20 -5.88 7.75
CA GLY A 59 -4.58 -5.95 8.27
C GLY A 59 -5.04 -4.62 8.88
N LEU A 60 -4.16 -3.92 9.60
CA LEU A 60 -4.45 -2.60 10.17
C LEU A 60 -4.64 -1.52 9.12
N LEU A 61 -3.79 -1.47 8.10
CA LEU A 61 -3.94 -0.53 6.98
C LEU A 61 -5.27 -0.76 6.26
N ARG A 62 -5.66 -2.02 6.08
CA ARG A 62 -6.96 -2.37 5.51
C ARG A 62 -8.13 -1.99 6.42
N ALA A 63 -8.01 -2.18 7.72
CA ALA A 63 -9.03 -1.78 8.69
C ALA A 63 -9.28 -0.27 8.66
N VAL A 64 -8.21 0.52 8.72
CA VAL A 64 -8.26 1.99 8.67
C VAL A 64 -8.91 2.49 7.38
N ARG A 65 -8.63 1.84 6.25
CA ARG A 65 -9.17 2.23 4.94
C ARG A 65 -10.64 1.83 4.74
N ASP A 66 -10.99 0.60 5.09
CA ASP A 66 -12.25 -0.02 4.61
C ASP A 66 -13.30 -0.24 5.70
N LEU A 67 -12.93 -0.27 6.99
CA LEU A 67 -13.78 -0.84 8.05
C LEU A 67 -14.04 0.09 9.24
N LEU A 68 -13.19 1.08 9.49
CA LEU A 68 -13.44 2.06 10.55
C LEU A 68 -14.50 3.05 10.09
N ASP A 69 -15.43 3.37 10.99
CA ASP A 69 -16.41 4.42 10.77
C ASP A 69 -15.79 5.81 10.94
N GLU A 70 -16.44 6.81 10.36
CA GLU A 70 -15.94 8.19 10.34
C GLU A 70 -15.68 8.77 11.75
N PRO A 71 -16.56 8.56 12.76
CA PRO A 71 -16.28 9.02 14.12
C PRO A 71 -15.03 8.40 14.75
N THR A 72 -14.77 7.11 14.52
CA THR A 72 -13.54 6.45 15.01
C THR A 72 -12.32 7.01 14.30
N VAL A 73 -12.38 7.19 12.98
CA VAL A 73 -11.29 7.78 12.19
C VAL A 73 -10.94 9.18 12.70
N ASP A 74 -11.92 10.04 12.92
CA ASP A 74 -11.72 11.41 13.39
C ASP A 74 -11.12 11.43 14.81
N ALA A 75 -11.59 10.54 15.70
CA ALA A 75 -11.04 10.41 17.05
C ALA A 75 -9.58 9.92 17.04
N LEU A 76 -9.24 8.96 16.19
CA LEU A 76 -7.87 8.46 16.04
C LEU A 76 -6.94 9.51 15.43
N HIS A 77 -7.41 10.23 14.40
CA HIS A 77 -6.65 11.32 13.78
C HIS A 77 -6.38 12.46 14.78
N ALA A 78 -7.38 12.87 15.57
CA ALA A 78 -7.20 13.88 16.63
C ALA A 78 -6.24 13.40 17.73
N ALA A 79 -6.34 12.13 18.13
CA ALA A 79 -5.46 11.55 19.15
C ALA A 79 -4.02 11.33 18.65
N ALA A 80 -3.81 11.22 17.33
CA ALA A 80 -2.49 11.02 16.75
C ALA A 80 -1.55 12.19 17.03
N GLY A 81 -2.04 13.42 17.17
CA GLY A 81 -1.23 14.57 17.61
C GLY A 81 0.07 14.71 16.82
N GLU A 82 1.23 14.57 17.46
CA GLU A 82 2.54 14.66 16.80
C GLU A 82 3.06 13.34 16.21
N HIS A 83 2.30 12.24 16.30
CA HIS A 83 2.65 10.96 15.67
C HIS A 83 2.45 11.03 14.15
N LEU A 84 3.36 11.71 13.44
CA LEU A 84 3.27 11.98 12.00
C LEU A 84 3.01 10.74 11.14
N GLU A 85 3.64 9.60 11.47
CA GLU A 85 3.45 8.34 10.74
C GLU A 85 2.03 7.77 10.92
N VAL A 86 1.40 8.00 12.08
CA VAL A 86 0.03 7.57 12.36
C VAL A 86 -0.98 8.57 11.81
N GLN A 87 -0.72 9.87 11.94
CA GLN A 87 -1.52 10.91 11.30
C GLN A 87 -1.62 10.71 9.79
N ALA A 88 -0.52 10.35 9.14
CA ALA A 88 -0.48 10.09 7.71
C ALA A 88 -1.41 8.94 7.27
N LEU A 89 -1.78 8.01 8.16
CA LEU A 89 -2.75 6.96 7.83
C LEU A 89 -4.18 7.46 7.68
N PHE A 90 -4.50 8.59 8.32
CA PHE A 90 -5.83 9.19 8.32
C PHE A 90 -5.88 10.47 7.48
N ALA A 91 -4.78 10.82 6.82
CA ALA A 91 -4.70 11.99 5.96
C ALA A 91 -5.64 11.82 4.77
N ARG A 92 -6.68 12.67 4.69
CA ARG A 92 -7.57 12.78 3.53
C ARG A 92 -6.96 13.77 2.53
N THR A 93 -5.80 13.45 1.99
CA THR A 93 -5.10 14.30 1.00
C THR A 93 -5.55 13.98 -0.41
N GLN A 94 -5.66 15.02 -1.24
CA GLN A 94 -5.78 14.86 -2.69
C GLN A 94 -4.38 14.94 -3.32
N PRO A 95 -4.16 14.29 -4.48
CA PRO A 95 -2.92 14.42 -5.22
C PRO A 95 -2.56 15.90 -5.44
N ALA A 96 -1.30 16.25 -5.18
CA ALA A 96 -0.80 17.60 -5.43
C ALA A 96 -0.72 17.92 -6.94
N ARG A 97 -0.72 16.89 -7.80
CA ARG A 97 -0.72 16.99 -9.26
C ARG A 97 -1.70 15.98 -9.84
N ASN A 98 -2.40 16.41 -10.89
CA ASN A 98 -3.25 15.54 -11.69
C ASN A 98 -2.47 14.98 -12.88
N PHE A 99 -2.74 13.72 -13.23
CA PHE A 99 -2.19 13.10 -14.42
C PHE A 99 -2.85 13.68 -15.68
N ASP A 100 -2.04 14.15 -16.63
CA ASP A 100 -2.53 14.65 -17.91
C ASP A 100 -2.50 13.52 -18.94
N HIS A 101 -3.68 12.98 -19.27
CA HIS A 101 -3.82 11.88 -20.22
C HIS A 101 -3.40 12.26 -21.65
N ASP A 102 -3.54 13.53 -22.02
CA ASP A 102 -3.16 14.01 -23.36
C ASP A 102 -1.64 14.14 -23.51
N ARG A 103 -0.92 14.26 -22.38
CA ARG A 103 0.54 14.30 -22.30
C ARG A 103 1.16 13.01 -21.79
N GLU A 104 0.45 11.89 -21.89
CA GLU A 104 0.96 10.61 -21.42
C GLU A 104 2.20 10.18 -22.21
N GLU A 105 3.35 10.23 -21.54
CA GLU A 105 4.62 9.79 -22.11
C GLU A 105 4.80 8.27 -22.00
N TRP A 106 5.06 7.65 -23.14
CA TRP A 106 5.43 6.25 -23.24
C TRP A 106 6.93 6.12 -23.41
N ILE A 107 7.59 5.61 -22.37
CA ILE A 107 9.03 5.34 -22.40
C ILE A 107 9.31 4.13 -23.30
N ASP A 108 8.43 3.12 -23.24
CA ASP A 108 8.59 1.88 -23.97
C ASP A 108 7.67 1.83 -25.21
N ARG A 109 8.28 2.08 -26.38
CA ARG A 109 7.57 2.05 -27.67
C ARG A 109 7.07 0.66 -28.03
N GLU A 110 7.79 -0.39 -27.65
CA GLU A 110 7.38 -1.77 -27.92
C GLU A 110 6.13 -2.11 -27.12
N MET A 111 6.10 -1.76 -25.83
CA MET A 111 4.91 -1.98 -25.00
C MET A 111 3.73 -1.12 -25.48
N ARG A 112 3.97 0.12 -25.91
CA ARG A 112 2.90 0.97 -26.48
C ARG A 112 2.22 0.34 -27.69
N ALA A 113 2.98 -0.35 -28.54
CA ALA A 113 2.43 -1.00 -29.74
C ALA A 113 1.59 -2.25 -29.40
N ARG A 114 1.72 -2.80 -28.19
CA ARG A 114 0.98 -3.97 -27.72
C ARG A 114 -0.36 -3.57 -27.15
N THR A 115 -1.35 -4.43 -27.37
CA THR A 115 -2.66 -4.32 -26.75
C THR A 115 -2.55 -4.45 -25.23
N LEU A 116 -3.55 -3.92 -24.51
CA LEU A 116 -3.64 -4.09 -23.06
C LEU A 116 -3.65 -5.57 -22.65
N GLY A 117 -4.35 -6.43 -23.40
CA GLY A 117 -4.40 -7.87 -23.15
C GLY A 117 -3.02 -8.52 -23.22
N GLU A 118 -2.22 -8.16 -24.23
CA GLU A 118 -0.84 -8.66 -24.38
C GLU A 118 0.04 -8.20 -23.22
N ARG A 119 0.02 -6.92 -22.85
CA ARG A 119 0.82 -6.40 -21.73
C ARG A 119 0.46 -7.09 -20.41
N ARG A 120 -0.84 -7.31 -20.14
CA ARG A 120 -1.31 -8.07 -18.97
C ARG A 120 -0.82 -9.52 -18.99
N SER A 121 -0.78 -10.15 -20.17
CA SER A 121 -0.25 -11.50 -20.32
C SER A 121 1.26 -11.53 -20.03
N LEU A 122 2.01 -10.59 -20.63
CA LEU A 122 3.45 -10.44 -20.45
C LEU A 122 3.85 -10.11 -19.01
N ALA A 123 2.99 -9.45 -18.22
CA ALA A 123 3.26 -9.20 -16.81
C ALA A 123 3.40 -10.49 -15.96
N ARG A 124 2.97 -11.65 -16.48
CA ARG A 124 3.18 -12.98 -15.87
C ARG A 124 4.49 -13.65 -16.33
N THR A 125 5.33 -12.94 -17.09
CA THR A 125 6.59 -13.47 -17.63
C THR A 125 7.55 -13.96 -16.53
N ARG A 126 8.49 -14.82 -16.94
CA ARG A 126 9.68 -15.17 -16.14
C ARG A 126 10.91 -14.32 -16.47
N ASP A 127 10.82 -13.48 -17.49
CA ASP A 127 11.88 -12.57 -17.90
C ASP A 127 11.92 -11.33 -16.98
N ARG A 128 13.03 -11.16 -16.28
CA ARG A 128 13.22 -10.05 -15.32
C ARG A 128 13.35 -8.69 -15.99
N ASP A 129 13.89 -8.62 -17.21
CA ASP A 129 14.03 -7.35 -17.93
C ASP A 129 12.65 -6.86 -18.37
N LEU A 130 11.89 -7.74 -19.01
CA LEU A 130 10.51 -7.46 -19.40
C LEU A 130 9.62 -7.09 -18.20
N LEU A 131 9.77 -7.79 -17.06
CA LEU A 131 9.05 -7.45 -15.83
C LEU A 131 9.39 -6.04 -15.33
N SER A 132 10.68 -5.66 -15.39
CA SER A 132 11.13 -4.31 -15.00
C SER A 132 10.58 -3.23 -15.94
N ARG A 133 10.48 -3.51 -17.24
CA ARG A 133 9.87 -2.61 -18.22
C ARG A 133 8.38 -2.41 -17.94
N LEU A 134 7.65 -3.50 -17.71
CA LEU A 134 6.21 -3.49 -17.40
C LEU A 134 5.88 -2.86 -16.04
N ALA A 135 6.84 -2.76 -15.10
CA ALA A 135 6.65 -2.03 -13.85
C ALA A 135 6.45 -0.52 -14.06
N THR A 136 6.84 0.00 -15.23
CA THR A 136 6.66 1.43 -15.59
C THR A 136 5.38 1.71 -16.37
N ASP A 137 4.54 0.69 -16.56
CA ASP A 137 3.28 0.80 -17.28
C ASP A 137 2.31 1.76 -16.59
N GLN A 138 1.55 2.51 -17.39
CA GLN A 138 0.55 3.48 -16.91
C GLN A 138 -0.81 2.82 -16.66
N ASP A 139 -1.02 1.57 -17.09
CA ASP A 139 -2.26 0.85 -16.88
C ASP A 139 -2.26 0.12 -15.52
N PRO A 140 -3.22 0.43 -14.61
CA PRO A 140 -3.27 -0.16 -13.27
C PRO A 140 -3.43 -1.68 -13.32
N THR A 141 -4.11 -2.22 -14.33
CA THR A 141 -4.30 -3.66 -14.44
C THR A 141 -3.00 -4.36 -14.83
N VAL A 142 -2.12 -3.75 -15.64
CA VAL A 142 -0.80 -4.33 -15.93
C VAL A 142 0.07 -4.33 -14.69
N VAL A 143 0.15 -3.20 -13.98
CA VAL A 143 0.94 -3.09 -12.75
C VAL A 143 0.43 -4.05 -11.68
N LYS A 144 -0.89 -4.22 -11.53
CA LYS A 144 -1.47 -5.25 -10.65
C LYS A 144 -0.92 -6.65 -10.94
N HIS A 145 -0.81 -7.04 -12.22
CA HIS A 145 -0.24 -8.34 -12.59
C HIS A 145 1.27 -8.40 -12.32
N VAL A 146 2.00 -7.30 -12.51
CA VAL A 146 3.42 -7.20 -12.11
C VAL A 146 3.56 -7.41 -10.60
N LEU A 147 2.75 -6.76 -9.77
CA LEU A 147 2.79 -6.91 -8.30
C LEU A 147 2.48 -8.34 -7.83
N GLN A 148 1.64 -9.06 -8.57
CA GLN A 148 1.27 -10.46 -8.32
C GLN A 148 2.29 -11.47 -8.87
N ASN A 149 3.20 -11.04 -9.75
CA ASN A 149 4.21 -11.93 -10.32
C ASN A 149 5.15 -12.45 -9.20
N PRO A 150 5.38 -13.78 -9.09
CA PRO A 150 6.29 -14.34 -8.08
C PRO A 150 7.71 -13.76 -8.13
N LEU A 151 8.20 -13.39 -9.32
CA LEU A 151 9.53 -12.81 -9.51
C LEU A 151 9.60 -11.31 -9.25
N CYS A 152 8.46 -10.64 -9.04
CA CYS A 152 8.42 -9.24 -8.66
C CYS A 152 9.12 -9.04 -7.33
N THR A 153 10.01 -8.06 -7.30
CA THR A 153 10.78 -7.67 -6.12
C THR A 153 10.43 -6.24 -5.73
N GLU A 154 10.94 -5.81 -4.57
CA GLU A 154 10.81 -4.41 -4.13
C GLU A 154 11.28 -3.42 -5.22
N ARG A 155 12.26 -3.80 -6.04
CA ARG A 155 12.78 -2.97 -7.14
C ARG A 155 11.70 -2.55 -8.13
N GLU A 156 10.91 -3.51 -8.63
CA GLU A 156 9.83 -3.23 -9.59
C GLU A 156 8.74 -2.36 -8.95
N VAL A 157 8.39 -2.65 -7.69
CA VAL A 157 7.37 -1.89 -6.97
C VAL A 157 7.80 -0.44 -6.70
N LEU A 158 9.04 -0.23 -6.27
CA LEU A 158 9.59 1.12 -6.08
C LEU A 158 9.69 1.89 -7.39
N THR A 159 10.00 1.20 -8.49
CA THR A 159 10.01 1.80 -9.84
C THR A 159 8.61 2.32 -10.20
N ALA A 160 7.57 1.49 -10.00
CA ALA A 160 6.19 1.87 -10.27
C ALA A 160 5.71 3.01 -9.35
N ALA A 161 5.98 2.91 -8.05
CA ALA A 161 5.53 3.87 -7.03
C ALA A 161 6.25 5.23 -7.11
N SER A 162 7.50 5.26 -7.57
CA SER A 162 8.30 6.49 -7.66
C SER A 162 8.19 7.20 -9.01
N ARG A 163 7.58 6.54 -10.03
CA ARG A 163 7.43 7.08 -11.39
C ARG A 163 6.62 8.38 -11.37
N ARG A 164 7.05 9.35 -12.19
CA ARG A 164 6.42 10.66 -12.35
C ARG A 164 6.55 11.11 -13.82
N PRO A 165 5.45 11.47 -14.52
CA PRO A 165 4.07 11.32 -14.09
C PRO A 165 3.63 9.84 -14.01
N GLN A 166 2.74 9.54 -13.06
CA GLN A 166 2.13 8.22 -12.87
C GLN A 166 0.62 8.41 -12.64
N ARG A 167 -0.19 7.49 -13.17
CA ARG A 167 -1.63 7.50 -12.96
C ARG A 167 -1.96 7.18 -11.50
N GLN A 168 -2.94 7.90 -10.93
CA GLN A 168 -3.34 7.70 -9.53
C GLN A 168 -3.79 6.25 -9.29
N GLU A 169 -4.52 5.66 -10.23
CA GLU A 169 -5.03 4.29 -10.15
C GLU A 169 -3.90 3.25 -10.06
N VAL A 170 -2.75 3.52 -10.65
CA VAL A 170 -1.56 2.65 -10.53
C VAL A 170 -0.99 2.73 -9.10
N LEU A 171 -0.90 3.93 -8.54
CA LEU A 171 -0.42 4.15 -7.17
C LEU A 171 -1.37 3.52 -6.15
N GLU A 172 -2.68 3.60 -6.40
CA GLU A 172 -3.72 2.94 -5.63
C GLU A 172 -3.58 1.41 -5.68
N GLU A 173 -3.36 0.80 -6.86
CA GLU A 173 -3.13 -0.66 -6.94
C GLU A 173 -1.89 -1.11 -6.16
N ILE A 174 -0.84 -0.27 -6.09
CA ILE A 174 0.33 -0.55 -5.24
C ILE A 174 -0.04 -0.48 -3.77
N PHE A 175 -0.80 0.54 -3.36
CA PHE A 175 -1.27 0.70 -1.99
C PHE A 175 -2.20 -0.44 -1.55
N LEU A 176 -3.04 -0.95 -2.45
CA LEU A 176 -3.96 -2.06 -2.21
C LEU A 176 -3.28 -3.43 -2.22
N SER A 177 -2.01 -3.50 -2.64
CA SER A 177 -1.30 -4.77 -2.77
C SER A 177 -1.02 -5.44 -1.43
N ARG A 178 -1.62 -6.61 -1.19
CA ARG A 178 -1.40 -7.42 0.03
C ARG A 178 0.07 -7.72 0.31
N ARG A 179 0.87 -7.89 -0.74
CA ARG A 179 2.30 -8.24 -0.63
C ARG A 179 3.18 -7.03 -0.33
N TRP A 180 2.78 -5.83 -0.75
CA TRP A 180 3.66 -4.66 -0.80
C TRP A 180 3.17 -3.47 0.04
N SER A 181 1.90 -3.44 0.47
CA SER A 181 1.32 -2.31 1.22
C SER A 181 1.97 -2.08 2.58
N SER A 182 2.42 -3.14 3.27
CA SER A 182 3.12 -3.05 4.55
C SER A 182 4.59 -2.65 4.39
N ASN A 183 5.16 -2.73 3.18
CA ASN A 183 6.56 -2.37 2.94
C ASN A 183 6.78 -0.85 3.12
N ARG A 184 7.67 -0.48 4.05
CA ARG A 184 7.92 0.92 4.40
C ARG A 184 8.49 1.74 3.25
N ARG A 185 9.41 1.17 2.45
CA ARG A 185 10.01 1.89 1.32
C ARG A 185 8.97 2.18 0.24
N VAL A 186 8.06 1.22 0.00
CA VAL A 186 6.92 1.40 -0.91
C VAL A 186 5.97 2.49 -0.39
N ARG A 187 5.54 2.42 0.88
CA ARG A 187 4.68 3.46 1.47
C ARG A 187 5.32 4.85 1.40
N ARG A 188 6.62 4.95 1.68
CA ARG A 188 7.36 6.21 1.56
C ARG A 188 7.42 6.70 0.12
N ALA A 189 7.63 5.81 -0.86
CA ALA A 189 7.65 6.19 -2.27
C ALA A 189 6.29 6.74 -2.72
N LEU A 190 5.20 6.07 -2.32
CA LEU A 190 3.83 6.54 -2.56
C LEU A 190 3.61 7.92 -1.93
N ALA A 191 3.84 8.08 -0.63
CA ALA A 191 3.63 9.35 0.08
C ALA A 191 4.46 10.53 -0.47
N LEU A 192 5.56 10.26 -1.18
CA LEU A 192 6.40 11.28 -1.81
C LEU A 192 6.05 11.49 -3.29
N ASN A 193 5.14 10.71 -3.86
CA ASN A 193 4.68 10.86 -5.23
C ASN A 193 3.61 11.95 -5.29
N PRO A 194 3.81 13.06 -6.03
CA PRO A 194 2.82 14.14 -6.06
C PRO A 194 1.50 13.76 -6.76
N TYR A 195 1.41 12.56 -7.35
CA TYR A 195 0.22 12.03 -8.01
C TYR A 195 -0.57 11.03 -7.14
N SER A 196 -0.13 10.76 -5.89
CA SER A 196 -0.85 9.91 -4.92
C SER A 196 -1.76 10.69 -4.00
#